data_AF-A0A418GJ14-F1
#
_entry.id   AF-A0A418GJ14-F1
#
_cell.length_a   1.000
_cell.length_b   1.000
_cell.length_c   1.000
_cell.angle_alpha   90.00
_cell.angle_beta   90.00
_cell.angle_gamma   90.00
#
_symmetry.space_group_name_H-M   'P 1'
#
loop_
_entity.id
_entity.type
_entity.pdbx_description
1 polymer ?
#
loop_
_entity_poly.entity_id
_entity_poly.type
_entity_poly.pdbx_seq_one_letter_code
_entity_poly.pdbx_strand_id
1 'polypeptide(L)'
;PQAVVARAVDVSEATLAQIVNHNAWPRTSPGEVRRRLASWLESQGIDTTKSFDAVQGAATPRTAGTTDKTSLSEEENMLLKKQVLFPATKKAFGLFRDPFA
;
A
#
# COMPACT_ATOMS: atom_id res chain seq x y z
N PRO A 1 12.85 16.25 -8.56
CA PRO A 1 12.19 14.96 -8.90
C PRO A 1 12.64 13.85 -7.94
N GLN A 2 11.75 12.94 -7.56
CA GLN A 2 12.05 11.89 -6.56
C GLN A 2 13.18 10.95 -7.01
N ALA A 3 13.24 10.63 -8.31
CA ALA A 3 14.35 9.91 -8.93
C ALA A 3 15.76 10.48 -8.64
N VAL A 4 15.91 11.80 -8.51
CA VAL A 4 17.23 12.43 -8.24
C VAL A 4 17.69 12.13 -6.83
N VAL A 5 16.79 12.23 -5.86
CA VAL A 5 17.06 11.93 -4.46
C VAL A 5 17.30 10.44 -4.26
N ALA A 6 16.51 9.59 -4.93
CA ALA A 6 16.66 8.14 -4.86
C ALA A 6 18.05 7.69 -5.32
N ARG A 7 18.57 8.26 -6.42
CA ARG A 7 19.93 8.01 -6.91
C ARG A 7 21.01 8.49 -5.95
N ALA A 8 20.84 9.67 -5.35
CA ALA A 8 21.81 10.22 -4.40
C ALA A 8 21.91 9.39 -3.10
N VAL A 9 20.81 8.74 -2.71
CA VAL A 9 20.71 7.92 -1.50
C VAL A 9 20.96 6.42 -1.79
N ASP A 10 21.16 6.05 -3.06
CA ASP A 10 21.39 4.68 -3.53
C ASP A 10 20.22 3.74 -3.19
N VAL A 11 19.01 4.23 -3.43
CA VAL A 11 17.76 3.46 -3.25
C VAL A 11 16.89 3.56 -4.50
N SER A 12 15.96 2.61 -4.65
CA SER A 12 14.97 2.70 -5.73
C SER A 12 13.99 3.85 -5.47
N GLU A 13 13.42 4.42 -6.53
CA GLU A 13 12.40 5.48 -6.41
C GLU A 13 11.16 5.00 -5.64
N ALA A 14 10.78 3.72 -5.83
CA ALA A 14 9.72 3.07 -5.06
C ALA A 14 10.06 2.98 -3.57
N THR A 15 11.30 2.63 -3.23
CA THR A 15 11.77 2.59 -1.83
C THR A 15 11.72 3.97 -1.20
N LEU A 16 12.17 5.00 -1.92
CA LEU A 16 12.08 6.37 -1.43
C LEU A 16 10.62 6.80 -1.21
N ALA A 17 9.69 6.39 -2.08
CA ALA A 17 8.26 6.66 -1.90
C ALA A 17 7.69 5.96 -0.67
N GLN A 18 8.10 4.73 -0.39
CA GLN A 18 7.70 4.01 0.82
C GLN A 18 8.20 4.68 2.10
N ILE A 19 9.42 5.21 2.09
CA ILE A 19 9.97 5.97 3.24
C ILE A 19 9.14 7.25 3.45
N VAL A 20 8.88 8.02 2.39
CA VAL A 20 8.17 9.31 2.51
C VAL A 20 6.69 9.12 2.88
N ASN A 21 5.99 8.17 2.25
CA ASN A 21 4.54 8.04 2.39
C ASN A 21 4.13 7.18 3.59
N HIS A 22 4.95 6.20 3.95
CA HIS A 22 4.60 5.18 4.95
C HIS A 22 5.61 5.08 6.10
N ASN A 23 6.67 5.90 6.10
CA ASN A 23 7.80 5.76 7.03
C ASN A 23 8.36 4.32 7.03
N ALA A 24 8.28 3.65 5.88
CA ALA A 24 8.66 2.25 5.73
C ALA A 24 10.12 2.17 5.22
N TRP A 25 11.02 1.82 6.15
CA TRP A 25 12.45 1.73 5.85
C TRP A 25 12.82 0.37 5.23
N PRO A 26 13.89 0.32 4.41
CA PRO A 26 14.39 -0.93 3.85
C PRO A 26 14.77 -1.91 4.96
N ARG A 27 14.52 -3.20 4.73
CA ARG A 27 14.92 -4.26 5.67
C ARG A 27 16.44 -4.36 5.81
N THR A 28 17.16 -4.11 4.72
CA THR A 28 18.63 -4.13 4.71
C THR A 28 19.16 -2.75 5.02
N SER A 29 20.05 -2.66 6.01
CA SER A 29 20.80 -1.45 6.38
C SER A 29 19.96 -0.15 6.47
N PRO A 30 18.87 -0.11 7.25
CA PRO A 30 18.02 1.08 7.38
C PRO A 30 18.79 2.30 7.92
N GLY A 31 19.75 2.10 8.83
CA GLY A 31 20.58 3.17 9.37
C GLY A 31 21.49 3.83 8.32
N GLU A 32 22.00 3.04 7.37
CA GLU A 32 22.84 3.55 6.28
C GLU A 32 22.04 4.44 5.34
N VAL A 33 20.84 4.00 4.98
CA VAL A 33 19.92 4.76 4.13
C VAL A 33 19.50 6.05 4.83
N ARG A 34 19.20 6.00 6.13
CA ARG A 34 18.87 7.20 6.93
C ARG A 34 20.03 8.19 6.96
N ARG A 35 21.26 7.71 7.14
CA ARG A 35 22.47 8.55 7.15
C ARG A 35 22.72 9.24 5.81
N ARG A 36 22.63 8.50 4.70
CA ARG A 36 22.80 9.05 3.35
C ARG A 36 21.73 10.08 3.02
N LEU A 37 20.47 9.79 3.39
CA LEU A 37 19.36 10.72 3.21
C LEU A 37 19.53 11.99 4.07
N ALA A 38 19.99 11.85 5.32
CA ALA A 38 20.28 12.99 6.18
C ALA A 38 21.40 13.87 5.61
N SER A 39 22.53 13.27 5.20
CA SER A 39 23.64 14.00 4.59
C SER A 39 23.23 14.73 3.30
N TRP A 40 22.37 14.11 2.49
CA TRP A 40 21.81 14.76 1.31
C TRP A 40 20.93 15.96 1.68
N LEU A 41 20.05 15.85 2.68
CA LEU A 41 19.20 16.96 3.13
C LEU A 41 20.01 18.10 3.74
N GLU A 42 21.06 17.81 4.52
CA GLU A 42 21.97 18.81 5.06
C GLU A 42 22.70 19.57 3.96
N SER A 43 23.10 18.89 2.88
CA SER A 43 23.68 19.55 1.70
C SER A 43 22.74 20.55 1.02
N GLN A 44 21.43 20.40 1.25
CA GLN A 44 20.39 21.32 0.78
C GLN A 44 20.04 22.39 1.82
N GLY A 45 20.74 22.43 2.97
CA GLY A 45 20.50 23.39 4.05
C GLY A 45 19.32 23.04 4.96
N ILE A 46 18.85 21.78 4.93
CA ILE A 46 17.74 21.31 5.76
C ILE A 46 18.30 20.70 7.04
N ASP A 47 17.85 21.17 8.20
CA ASP A 47 18.18 20.57 9.50
C ASP A 47 17.50 19.19 9.60
N THR A 48 18.27 18.17 9.97
CA THR A 48 17.83 16.76 9.99
C THR A 48 17.61 16.23 11.42
N THR A 49 17.89 17.02 12.46
CA THR A 49 17.90 16.55 13.86
C THR A 49 16.60 15.91 14.34
N LYS A 50 15.44 16.30 13.79
CA LYS A 50 14.13 15.68 14.09
C LYS A 50 13.34 15.25 12.84
N SER A 51 13.96 15.29 11.67
CA SER A 51 13.25 15.25 10.38
C SER A 51 12.72 13.86 10.01
N PHE A 52 13.14 12.82 10.73
CA PHE A 52 12.71 11.43 10.51
C PHE A 52 12.00 10.80 11.71
N ASP A 53 11.77 11.57 12.77
CA ASP A 53 11.08 11.04 13.93
C ASP A 53 9.59 10.94 13.62
N ALA A 54 9.00 9.78 13.91
CA ALA A 54 7.59 9.55 13.63
C ALA A 54 6.73 10.48 14.50
N VAL A 55 6.02 11.41 13.86
CA VAL A 55 4.98 12.19 14.53
C VAL A 55 3.83 11.24 14.87
N GLN A 56 3.73 10.87 16.15
CA GLN A 56 2.58 10.14 16.67
C GLN A 56 1.36 11.05 16.59
N GLY A 57 0.47 10.85 15.62
CA GLY A 57 -0.90 11.37 15.70
C GLY A 57 -1.40 12.32 14.60
N ALA A 58 -0.67 12.54 13.50
CA ALA A 58 -1.27 13.22 12.35
C ALA A 58 -1.66 12.19 11.29
N ALA A 59 -2.96 11.86 11.21
CA ALA A 59 -3.52 11.22 10.02
C ALA A 59 -3.38 12.22 8.87
N THR A 60 -2.25 12.15 8.15
CA THR A 60 -2.10 12.91 6.91
C THR A 60 -3.17 12.42 5.93
N PRO A 61 -3.89 13.32 5.24
CA PRO A 61 -4.85 12.91 4.23
C PRO A 61 -4.08 12.13 3.16
N ARG A 62 -4.29 10.81 3.13
CA ARG A 62 -3.67 9.92 2.16
C ARG A 62 -4.18 10.30 0.77
N THR A 63 -3.30 10.27 -0.22
CA THR A 63 -3.73 10.31 -1.63
C THR A 63 -4.63 9.09 -1.86
N ALA A 64 -5.87 9.33 -2.28
CA ALA A 64 -6.83 8.27 -2.57
C ALA A 64 -6.22 7.25 -3.55
N GLY A 65 -5.95 6.02 -3.10
CA GLY A 65 -5.42 4.95 -3.94
C GLY A 65 -4.44 3.99 -3.27
N THR A 66 -3.88 4.29 -2.10
CA THR A 66 -3.06 3.30 -1.37
C THR A 66 -3.97 2.38 -0.58
N THR A 67 -4.22 1.16 -1.08
CA THR A 67 -4.92 0.12 -0.33
C THR A 67 -4.09 -0.27 0.89
N ASP A 68 -4.41 0.29 2.05
CA ASP A 68 -3.91 -0.19 3.32
C ASP A 68 -4.35 -1.65 3.49
N LYS A 69 -3.40 -2.59 3.42
CA LYS A 69 -3.68 -4.01 3.71
C LYS A 69 -3.97 -4.27 5.20
N THR A 70 -3.94 -3.24 6.05
CA THR A 70 -4.17 -3.35 7.49
C THR A 70 -5.64 -3.21 7.90
N SER A 71 -6.57 -3.06 6.94
CA SER A 71 -8.02 -3.02 7.18
C SER A 71 -8.79 -4.07 6.36
N LEU A 72 -8.21 -5.25 6.12
CA LEU A 72 -8.94 -6.39 5.53
C LEU A 72 -9.41 -7.40 6.59
N SER A 73 -9.35 -7.06 7.87
CA SER A 73 -9.73 -7.98 8.96
C SER A 73 -11.25 -8.15 9.12
N GLU A 74 -12.06 -7.47 8.33
CA GLU A 74 -13.52 -7.62 8.33
C GLU A 74 -14.04 -7.63 6.89
N GLU A 75 -13.45 -8.46 6.01
CA GLU A 75 -14.15 -8.83 4.79
C GLU A 75 -15.41 -9.60 5.18
N GLU A 76 -16.54 -8.87 5.28
CA GLU A 76 -17.86 -9.48 5.41
C GLU A 76 -18.01 -10.53 4.30
N ASN A 77 -18.40 -11.74 4.67
CA ASN A 77 -18.58 -12.81 3.70
C ASN A 77 -19.73 -12.43 2.74
N MET A 78 -19.37 -11.88 1.59
CA MET A 78 -20.32 -11.44 0.56
C MET A 78 -20.87 -12.59 -0.29
N LEU A 79 -20.53 -13.86 0.04
CA LEU A 79 -21.12 -14.99 -0.65
C LEU A 79 -22.52 -15.25 -0.10
N LEU A 80 -23.51 -14.94 -0.94
CA LEU A 80 -24.87 -15.42 -0.75
C LEU A 80 -24.89 -16.96 -0.74
N LYS A 81 -25.73 -17.53 0.13
CA LYS A 81 -25.95 -18.98 0.19
C LYS A 81 -26.33 -19.49 -1.20
N LYS A 82 -25.76 -20.63 -1.60
CA LYS A 82 -26.10 -21.31 -2.87
C LYS A 82 -27.61 -21.54 -2.95
N GLN A 83 -28.27 -20.85 -3.86
CA GLN A 83 -29.67 -21.02 -4.17
C GLN A 83 -29.81 -21.80 -5.47
N VAL A 84 -30.44 -22.98 -5.42
CA VAL A 84 -30.73 -23.77 -6.61
C VAL A 84 -32.09 -23.38 -7.18
N LEU A 85 -32.18 -23.27 -8.51
CA LEU A 85 -33.46 -23.03 -9.19
C LEU A 85 -34.41 -24.21 -9.02
N PHE A 86 -35.70 -23.93 -8.88
CA PHE A 86 -36.74 -24.96 -8.88
C PHE A 86 -36.79 -25.68 -10.24
N PRO A 87 -37.21 -26.96 -10.29
CA PRO A 87 -37.31 -27.71 -11.54
C PRO A 87 -38.18 -27.04 -12.61
N ALA A 88 -39.30 -26.41 -12.22
CA ALA A 88 -40.17 -25.68 -13.13
C ALA A 88 -39.46 -24.45 -13.74
N THR A 89 -38.70 -23.72 -12.94
CA THR A 89 -37.89 -22.58 -13.37
C THR A 89 -36.79 -23.01 -14.32
N LYS A 90 -36.08 -24.11 -14.02
CA LYS A 90 -35.07 -24.67 -14.94
C LYS A 90 -35.66 -25.01 -16.30
N LYS A 91 -36.87 -25.58 -16.35
CA LYS A 91 -37.59 -25.85 -17.62
C LYS A 91 -37.98 -24.57 -18.36
N ALA A 92 -38.51 -23.58 -17.65
CA ALA A 92 -38.93 -22.31 -18.25
C ALA A 92 -37.75 -21.56 -18.90
N PHE A 93 -36.56 -21.64 -18.31
CA PHE A 93 -35.34 -21.01 -18.82
C PHE A 93 -34.44 -21.97 -19.66
N GLY A 94 -34.88 -23.20 -19.94
CA GLY A 94 -34.13 -24.16 -20.74
C GLY A 94 -32.78 -24.60 -20.14
N LEU A 95 -32.62 -24.50 -18.82
CA LEU A 95 -31.36 -24.74 -18.11
C LEU A 95 -31.22 -26.21 -17.71
N PHE A 96 -30.90 -27.07 -18.68
CA PHE A 96 -30.77 -28.53 -18.48
C PHE A 96 -29.39 -28.98 -17.97
N ARG A 97 -28.39 -28.11 -18.06
CA ARG A 97 -27.02 -28.30 -17.56
C ARG A 97 -26.59 -27.05 -16.80
N ASP A 98 -25.63 -27.20 -15.90
CA ASP A 98 -25.09 -26.08 -15.15
C ASP A 98 -24.32 -25.14 -16.11
N PRO A 99 -24.74 -23.87 -16.26
CA PRO A 99 -24.10 -22.93 -17.18
C PRO A 99 -22.80 -22.33 -16.64
N PHE A 100 -22.45 -22.60 -15.38
CA PHE A 100 -21.23 -22.08 -14.73
C PHE A 100 -20.24 -23.18 -14.32
N ALA A 101 -20.42 -24.40 -14.84
CA ALA A 101 -19.53 -25.54 -14.61
C ALA A 101 -18.22 -25.44 -15.40
#